data_AF-A0A971RJZ2-F1
#
_entry.id   AF-A0A971RJZ2-F1
#
_cell.length_a   1.000
_cell.length_b   1.000
_cell.length_c   1.000
_cell.angle_alpha   90.00
_cell.angle_beta   90.00
_cell.angle_gamma   90.00
#
_symmetry.space_group_name_H-M   'P 1'
#
loop_
_entity.id
_entity.type
_entity.pdbx_description
1 polymer ?
#
loop_
_entity_poly.entity_id
_entity_poly.type
_entity_poly.pdbx_seq_one_letter_code
_entity_poly.pdbx_strand_id
1 'polypeptide(L)' 'MKLSYYPGCSLHSTAREFAVSTEAVFEALGIELQELADWCCCGATSGHALNNYLHYSLPLY' A
#
# COMPACT_ATOMS: atom_id res chain seq x y z
N MET A 1 9.24 17.01 8.51
CA MET A 1 9.52 15.66 9.06
C MET A 1 9.34 14.65 7.93
N LYS A 2 10.02 13.50 7.92
CA LYS A 2 9.92 12.53 6.81
C LYS A 2 9.57 11.13 7.33
N LEU A 3 8.59 10.48 6.70
CA LEU A 3 8.09 9.15 7.09
C LEU A 3 8.09 8.20 5.89
N SER A 4 8.39 6.93 6.16
CA SER A 4 8.22 5.86 5.17
C SER A 4 6.74 5.59 4.92
N TYR A 5 6.37 5.46 3.65
CA TYR A 5 5.01 5.27 3.18
C TYR A 5 4.88 3.96 2.41
N TYR A 6 3.91 3.15 2.81
CA TYR A 6 3.53 1.91 2.14
C TYR A 6 2.10 2.09 1.59
N PRO A 7 1.94 2.40 0.30
CA PRO A 7 0.60 2.59 -0.28
C PRO A 7 -0.12 1.25 -0.49
N GLY A 8 0.63 0.18 -0.77
CA GLY A 8 0.04 -1.09 -1.18
C GLY A 8 -0.66 -1.00 -2.54
N CYS A 9 -1.19 -2.12 -3.04
CA CYS A 9 -1.76 -2.18 -4.38
C CYS A 9 -3.10 -1.43 -4.51
N SER A 10 -3.91 -1.38 -3.45
CA SER A 10 -5.23 -0.75 -3.49
C SER A 10 -5.14 0.76 -3.69
N LEU A 11 -4.27 1.46 -2.94
CA LEU A 11 -4.12 2.91 -3.06
C LEU A 11 -3.50 3.32 -4.41
N HIS A 12 -2.77 2.42 -5.07
CA HIS A 12 -2.29 2.62 -6.45
C HIS A 12 -3.35 2.37 -7.52
N SER A 13 -4.45 1.70 -7.20
CA SER A 13 -5.44 1.25 -8.19
C SER A 13 -6.84 1.69 -7.80
N THR A 14 -7.61 0.84 -7.14
CA THR A 14 -9.04 1.02 -6.94
C THR A 14 -9.41 2.02 -5.84
N ALA A 15 -8.46 2.42 -5.01
CA ALA A 15 -8.64 3.30 -3.85
C ALA A 15 -7.74 4.55 -3.93
N ARG A 16 -7.47 5.03 -5.14
CA ARG A 16 -6.55 6.16 -5.40
C ARG A 16 -6.97 7.46 -4.71
N GLU A 17 -8.27 7.68 -4.54
CA GLU A 17 -8.81 8.81 -3.80
C GLU A 17 -8.34 8.86 -2.34
N PHE A 18 -8.13 7.69 -1.71
CA PHE A 18 -7.58 7.62 -0.36
C PHE A 18 -6.09 7.97 -0.33
N ALA A 19 -5.33 7.62 -1.37
CA ALA A 19 -3.93 8.03 -1.50
C ALA A 19 -3.83 9.56 -1.57
N VAL A 20 -4.60 10.18 -2.47
CA VAL A 20 -4.63 11.65 -2.64
C VAL A 20 -5.06 12.36 -1.35
N SER A 21 -6.11 11.86 -0.69
CA SER A 21 -6.58 12.41 0.59
C SER A 21 -5.50 12.32 1.68
N THR A 22 -4.81 11.17 1.76
CA THR A 22 -3.73 10.95 2.72
C THR A 22 -2.55 11.89 2.46
N GLU A 23 -2.08 11.98 1.21
CA GLU A 23 -0.98 12.86 0.82
C GLU A 23 -1.29 14.33 1.16
N ALA A 24 -2.50 14.81 0.85
CA ALA A 24 -2.93 16.17 1.15
C ALA A 24 -2.93 16.48 2.66
N VAL A 25 -3.37 15.53 3.50
CA VAL A 25 -3.34 15.70 4.97
C VAL A 25 -1.91 15.78 5.48
N PHE A 26 -1.00 14.94 4.98
CA PHE A 26 0.40 14.94 5.41
C PHE A 26 1.16 16.17 4.92
N GLU A 27 0.87 16.67 3.71
CA GLU A 27 1.38 17.94 3.21
C GLU A 27 0.96 19.10 4.12
N ALA A 28 -0.32 19.17 4.51
CA ALA A 28 -0.83 20.21 5.41
C ALA A 28 -0.17 20.15 6.80
N LEU A 29 0.29 18.97 7.24
CA LEU A 29 1.02 18.78 8.49
C LEU A 29 2.54 19.03 8.36
N GLY A 30 3.06 19.35 7.16
CA GLY A 30 4.48 19.54 6.92
C GLY A 30 5.30 18.25 7.02
N ILE A 31 4.67 17.11 6.69
CA ILE A 31 5.28 15.78 6.72
C ILE A 31 5.42 15.25 5.30
N GLU A 32 6.64 14.90 4.92
CA GLU A 32 6.93 14.25 3.64
C GLU A 32 6.71 12.73 3.77
N LEU A 33 5.84 12.19 2.92
CA LEU A 33 5.67 10.75 2.73
C LEU A 33 6.64 10.26 1.67
N GLN A 34 7.60 9.42 2.07
CA GLN A 34 8.51 8.74 1.15
C GLN A 34 8.04 7.32 0.93
N GLU A 35 7.56 7.05 -0.29
CA GLU A 35 7.22 5.68 -0.67
C GLU A 35 8.44 4.76 -0.56
N LEU A 36 8.21 3.59 0.05
CA LEU A 36 9.22 2.54 0.15
C LEU A 36 9.54 2.00 -1.24
N ALA A 37 10.82 1.92 -1.60
CA ALA A 37 11.22 1.21 -2.81
C ALA A 37 10.97 -0.29 -2.65
N ASP A 38 10.56 -0.95 -3.72
CA ASP A 38 10.41 -2.41 -3.82
C ASP A 38 9.55 -3.04 -2.72
N TRP A 39 8.48 -2.35 -2.28
CA TRP A 39 7.50 -2.96 -1.40
C TRP A 39 6.74 -4.07 -2.13
N CYS A 40 6.44 -5.16 -1.44
CA CYS A 40 5.69 -6.29 -2.00
C CYS A 40 4.25 -6.33 -1.45
N CYS A 41 3.37 -7.07 -2.15
CA CYS A 41 1.98 -7.20 -1.74
C CYS A 41 1.87 -7.71 -0.30
N CYS A 42 1.01 -7.10 0.53
CA CYS A 42 0.80 -7.54 1.92
C CYS A 42 0.03 -8.87 2.07
N GLY A 43 -0.45 -9.46 0.96
CA GLY A 43 -1.23 -10.70 0.99
C GLY A 43 -2.66 -10.54 1.51
N ALA A 44 -3.13 -9.32 1.80
CA ALA A 44 -4.49 -9.02 2.25
C ALA A 44 -5.52 -9.12 1.11
N THR A 45 -5.58 -10.29 0.46
CA THR A 45 -6.50 -10.64 -0.62
C THR A 45 -7.38 -11.81 -0.19
N SER A 46 -8.51 -12.00 -0.87
CA SER A 46 -9.35 -13.20 -0.76
C SER A 46 -8.76 -14.43 -1.46
N GLY A 47 -7.49 -14.38 -1.90
CA GLY A 47 -6.80 -15.49 -2.57
C GLY A 47 -6.88 -16.83 -1.84
N HIS A 48 -6.93 -16.80 -0.50
CA HIS A 48 -7.12 -18.00 0.34
C HIS A 48 -8.40 -18.78 0.00
N ALA A 49 -9.45 -18.13 -0.52
CA ALA A 49 -10.70 -18.77 -0.90
C ALA A 49 -10.56 -19.66 -2.15
N LEU A 50 -9.56 -19.37 -3.00
CA LEU A 50 -9.25 -20.17 -4.18
C LEU A 50 -8.14 -21.19 -3.90
N ASN A 51 -7.13 -20.80 -3.12
CA ASN A 51 -6.02 -21.65 -2.72
C ASN A 51 -5.41 -21.14 -1.41
N ASN A 52 -5.34 -22.02 -0.41
CA ASN A 52 -4.80 -21.73 0.93
C ASN A 52 -3.35 -21.22 0.94
N TYR A 53 -2.60 -21.34 -0.16
CA TYR A 53 -1.23 -20.85 -0.27
C TYR A 53 -1.07 -19.51 -0.99
N LEU A 54 -2.11 -19.07 -1.71
CA LEU A 54 -1.99 -17.97 -2.67
C LEU A 54 -1.68 -16.62 -1.99
N HIS A 55 -2.25 -16.35 -0.82
CA HIS A 55 -1.97 -15.13 -0.06
C HIS A 55 -0.54 -15.07 0.50
N TYR A 56 0.13 -16.22 0.68
CA TYR A 56 1.54 -16.28 1.05
C TYR A 56 2.50 -16.09 -0.13
N SER A 57 2.07 -16.40 -1.36
CA SER A 57 2.94 -16.31 -2.54
C SER A 57 2.98 -14.93 -3.19
N LEU A 58 1.91 -14.13 -3.05
CA LEU A 58 1.83 -12.78 -3.61
C LEU A 58 2.86 -11.78 -3.05
N PRO A 59 3.26 -11.85 -1.76
CA PRO A 59 4.36 -11.05 -1.20
C PRO A 59 5.76 -11.44 -1.68
N LEU A 60 5.94 -12.58 -2.37
CA LEU A 60 7.25 -13.14 -2.72
C LEU A 60 7.72 -12.80 -4.14
N TYR A 61 6.96 -11.97 -4.86
CA TYR A 61 7.27 -11.52 -6.23
C TYR A 61 7.67 -10.05 -6.27
#